data_AF-B5T201-F1
#
_entry.id   AF-B5T201-F1
#
_cell.length_a   1.000
_cell.length_b   1.000
_cell.length_c   1.000
_cell.angle_alpha   90.00
_cell.angle_beta   90.00
_cell.angle_gamma   90.00
#
_symmetry.space_group_name_H-M   'P 1'
#
loop_
_entity.id
_entity.type
_entity.pdbx_description
1 polymer ?
#
loop_
_entity_poly.entity_id
_entity_poly.type
_entity_poly.pdbx_seq_one_letter_code
_entity_poly.pdbx_strand_id
1 'polypeptide(L)'
;IYGNMKDWPKKRHIAMIFRDYYTKYKRSVYPFAGFYFFFTRSAVITDLELIKRVLIKDFNHFENRGKIYNEIDDPLSATLFSIEGQKWRHLRHKLTPTFTSGKMKNMFPIVVKVGEEMEKIFSEKTTTGEGQVLEIVDLVARYTAEIIGNCAFGKNCNSLQNPNAEFVTIGKRAIIERRYGGLLDFLIFGFPKLSRRLRLKLNVQDVEDFYTSIVRNTIDYRLRTNEKRHDFMDSLIEMYEKEQAGNTEDGLSFNEILAQAFIFFVAGFETSSTTMGFALYELALDQDIQDQLRAEINNEMSKHNNEFTYEGIKEMKYLEQVVMETLRKYPVLAHLTRMTQTDFSPEDPKKIIAKGTTVVIPALGIHYDPEIYPEPEKFKPERFTDEAIETRPSCTWLPFGEGPRNC
;
A
#
# COMPACT_ATOMS: atom_id res chain seq x y z
N ILE A 1 -18.52 -22.74 -8.25
CA ILE A 1 -17.14 -22.44 -8.69
C ILE A 1 -16.64 -21.14 -8.04
N TYR A 2 -17.30 -20.00 -8.25
CA TYR A 2 -16.82 -18.69 -7.77
C TYR A 2 -17.04 -18.40 -6.27
N GLY A 3 -17.59 -19.34 -5.50
CA GLY A 3 -17.96 -19.11 -4.10
C GLY A 3 -18.90 -17.93 -3.93
N ASN A 4 -18.60 -17.05 -2.99
CA ASN A 4 -19.38 -15.82 -2.71
C ASN A 4 -18.96 -14.62 -3.59
N MET A 5 -18.11 -14.84 -4.60
CA MET A 5 -17.54 -13.78 -5.45
C MET A 5 -18.14 -13.73 -6.86
N LYS A 6 -19.37 -14.22 -7.05
CA LYS A 6 -19.98 -14.36 -8.39
C LYS A 6 -19.96 -13.05 -9.20
N ASP A 7 -20.06 -11.91 -8.54
CA ASP A 7 -20.09 -10.59 -9.18
C ASP A 7 -18.70 -9.97 -9.36
N TRP A 8 -17.64 -10.56 -8.80
CA TRP A 8 -16.27 -10.08 -8.93
C TRP A 8 -15.52 -10.78 -10.08
N PRO A 9 -14.65 -10.09 -10.82
CA PRO A 9 -14.43 -8.64 -10.82
C PRO A 9 -15.39 -7.87 -11.75
N LYS A 10 -16.21 -8.57 -12.55
CA LYS A 10 -16.90 -7.97 -13.71
C LYS A 10 -18.02 -6.99 -13.36
N LYS A 11 -18.74 -7.20 -12.26
CA LYS A 11 -19.91 -6.38 -11.88
C LYS A 11 -19.63 -5.53 -10.64
N ARG A 12 -18.83 -6.04 -9.70
CA ARG A 12 -18.55 -5.37 -8.43
C ARG A 12 -17.11 -5.60 -8.02
N HIS A 13 -16.52 -4.55 -7.44
CA HIS A 13 -15.22 -4.67 -6.76
C HIS A 13 -15.35 -5.52 -5.49
N ILE A 14 -14.31 -6.30 -5.15
CA ILE A 14 -14.36 -7.26 -4.03
C ILE A 14 -14.57 -6.55 -2.68
N ALA A 15 -14.05 -5.33 -2.54
CA ALA A 15 -14.22 -4.53 -1.35
C ALA A 15 -15.70 -4.20 -1.06
N MET A 16 -16.50 -3.97 -2.10
CA MET A 16 -17.93 -3.72 -1.95
C MET A 16 -18.67 -4.96 -1.46
N ILE A 17 -18.26 -6.14 -1.93
CA ILE A 17 -18.81 -7.41 -1.44
C ILE A 17 -18.48 -7.58 0.05
N PHE A 18 -17.25 -7.28 0.47
CA PHE A 18 -16.89 -7.35 1.89
C PHE A 18 -17.58 -6.31 2.76
N ARG A 19 -17.77 -5.08 2.26
CA ARG A 19 -18.59 -4.06 2.92
C ARG A 19 -20.00 -4.58 3.17
N ASP A 20 -20.65 -5.16 2.17
CA ASP A 20 -22.00 -5.70 2.33
C ASP A 20 -22.07 -6.83 3.37
N TYR A 21 -21.08 -7.71 3.38
CA TYR A 21 -20.99 -8.78 4.37
C TYR A 21 -20.81 -8.21 5.79
N TYR A 22 -19.94 -7.21 5.95
CA TYR A 22 -19.78 -6.50 7.21
C TYR A 22 -21.10 -5.90 7.68
N THR A 23 -21.73 -5.06 6.86
CA THR A 23 -22.99 -4.39 7.21
C THR A 23 -24.11 -5.37 7.52
N LYS A 24 -24.21 -6.47 6.75
CA LYS A 24 -25.24 -7.50 6.95
C LYS A 24 -25.07 -8.26 8.27
N TYR A 25 -23.84 -8.56 8.67
CA TYR A 25 -23.57 -9.47 9.79
C TYR A 25 -22.97 -8.80 11.04
N LYS A 26 -22.68 -7.49 11.04
CA LYS A 26 -22.10 -6.79 12.21
C LYS A 26 -22.93 -6.87 13.49
N ARG A 27 -24.25 -7.04 13.39
CA ARG A 27 -25.16 -7.24 14.54
C ARG A 27 -25.51 -8.71 14.80
N SER A 28 -24.81 -9.64 14.17
CA SER A 28 -24.99 -11.08 14.38
C SER A 28 -24.45 -11.50 15.76
N VAL A 29 -24.96 -12.61 16.29
CA VAL A 29 -24.43 -13.26 17.50
C VAL A 29 -23.02 -13.85 17.25
N TYR A 30 -22.65 -14.04 15.98
CA TYR A 30 -21.35 -14.54 15.56
C TYR A 30 -20.41 -13.38 15.17
N PRO A 31 -19.12 -13.41 15.59
CA PRO A 31 -18.17 -12.31 15.36
C PRO A 31 -17.56 -12.29 13.96
N PHE A 32 -17.95 -13.24 13.11
CA PHE A 32 -17.53 -13.32 11.71
C PHE A 32 -18.60 -14.01 10.85
N ALA A 33 -18.55 -13.73 9.55
CA ALA A 33 -19.36 -14.38 8.53
C ALA A 33 -18.52 -15.33 7.67
N GLY A 34 -19.07 -16.51 7.37
CA GLY A 34 -18.45 -17.45 6.44
C GLY A 34 -18.45 -16.90 5.01
N PHE A 35 -17.33 -17.07 4.31
CA PHE A 35 -17.13 -16.66 2.94
C PHE A 35 -16.32 -17.70 2.17
N TYR A 36 -16.59 -17.86 0.88
CA TYR A 36 -15.84 -18.74 -0.01
C TYR A 36 -15.16 -17.92 -1.10
N PHE A 37 -13.83 -17.95 -1.09
CA PHE A 37 -13.00 -17.59 -2.23
C PHE A 37 -12.84 -18.80 -3.13
N PHE A 38 -13.61 -18.89 -4.20
CA PHE A 38 -13.73 -20.11 -5.00
C PHE A 38 -14.14 -21.32 -4.12
N PHE A 39 -13.20 -22.21 -3.83
CA PHE A 39 -13.38 -23.39 -2.97
C PHE A 39 -12.74 -23.23 -1.60
N THR A 40 -11.96 -22.16 -1.41
CA THR A 40 -11.24 -21.85 -0.18
C THR A 40 -12.15 -21.17 0.81
N ARG A 41 -12.24 -21.72 2.02
CA ARG A 41 -13.00 -21.15 3.13
C ARG A 41 -12.30 -19.91 3.67
N SER A 42 -13.06 -18.89 3.99
CA SER A 42 -12.60 -17.64 4.57
C SER A 42 -13.62 -17.12 5.58
N ALA A 43 -13.15 -16.28 6.50
CA ALA A 43 -13.98 -15.64 7.51
C ALA A 43 -13.88 -14.12 7.34
N VAL A 44 -15.00 -13.46 7.10
CA VAL A 44 -15.09 -11.99 7.10
C VAL A 44 -15.41 -11.57 8.53
N ILE A 45 -14.48 -10.88 9.18
CA ILE A 45 -14.65 -10.45 10.58
C ILE A 45 -15.60 -9.26 10.63
N THR A 46 -16.54 -9.30 11.56
CA THR A 46 -17.56 -8.27 11.73
C THR A 46 -17.58 -7.65 13.13
N ASP A 47 -16.88 -8.26 14.09
CA ASP A 47 -16.71 -7.78 15.45
C ASP A 47 -15.39 -7.00 15.63
N LEU A 48 -15.45 -5.83 16.26
CA LEU A 48 -14.29 -4.94 16.44
C LEU A 48 -13.24 -5.51 17.40
N GLU A 49 -13.66 -6.19 18.47
CA GLU A 49 -12.72 -6.82 19.40
C GLU A 49 -11.98 -7.99 18.75
N LEU A 50 -12.67 -8.79 17.92
CA LEU A 50 -12.03 -9.83 17.13
C LEU A 50 -11.04 -9.25 16.12
N ILE A 51 -11.32 -8.10 15.50
CA ILE A 51 -10.35 -7.40 14.64
C ILE A 51 -9.09 -7.05 15.43
N LYS A 52 -9.24 -6.44 16.61
CA LYS A 52 -8.12 -6.10 17.50
C LYS A 52 -7.31 -7.33 17.91
N ARG A 53 -7.97 -8.46 18.14
CA ARG A 53 -7.31 -9.73 18.45
C ARG A 53 -6.54 -10.28 17.26
N VAL A 54 -7.14 -10.32 16.08
CA VAL A 54 -6.51 -10.81 14.85
C VAL A 54 -5.29 -9.98 14.45
N LEU A 55 -5.38 -8.64 14.58
CA LEU A 55 -4.32 -7.73 14.15
C LEU A 55 -3.23 -7.54 15.21
N ILE A 56 -3.58 -7.58 16.50
CA ILE A 56 -2.69 -7.19 17.61
C ILE A 56 -2.59 -8.27 18.69
N LYS A 57 -3.64 -8.51 19.49
CA LYS A 57 -3.52 -9.27 20.75
C LYS A 57 -3.11 -10.74 20.53
N ASP A 58 -3.71 -11.39 19.54
CA ASP A 58 -3.52 -12.81 19.22
C ASP A 58 -2.72 -12.99 17.92
N PHE A 59 -1.87 -12.02 17.58
CA PHE A 59 -1.14 -11.96 16.30
C PHE A 59 -0.38 -13.25 15.96
N ASN A 60 0.15 -13.98 16.94
CA ASN A 60 0.86 -15.25 16.73
C ASN A 60 -0.01 -16.32 16.03
N HIS A 61 -1.34 -16.26 16.18
CA HIS A 61 -2.26 -17.13 15.45
C HIS A 61 -2.50 -16.66 14.01
N PHE A 62 -2.20 -15.41 13.68
CA PHE A 62 -2.60 -14.74 12.44
C PHE A 62 -1.43 -14.08 11.70
N GLU A 63 -0.17 -14.43 11.99
CA GLU A 63 1.02 -13.71 11.51
C GLU A 63 1.06 -13.52 9.99
N ASN A 64 0.58 -14.52 9.24
CA ASN A 64 0.71 -14.59 7.79
C ASN A 64 -0.47 -13.93 7.09
N ARG A 65 -0.23 -13.30 5.94
CA ARG A 65 -1.31 -12.71 5.13
C ARG A 65 -2.01 -13.72 4.22
N GLY A 66 -1.45 -14.92 4.05
CA GLY A 66 -1.99 -15.96 3.18
C GLY A 66 -1.85 -15.63 1.70
N LYS A 67 -0.83 -14.84 1.34
CA LYS A 67 -0.58 -14.42 -0.04
C LYS A 67 0.27 -15.47 -0.73
N ILE A 68 0.03 -15.62 -2.03
CA ILE A 68 0.77 -16.59 -2.83
C ILE A 68 2.05 -15.94 -3.32
N TYR A 69 3.15 -16.65 -3.14
CA TYR A 69 4.44 -16.32 -3.73
C TYR A 69 5.16 -17.60 -4.18
N ASN A 70 6.01 -17.46 -5.19
CA ASN A 70 6.88 -18.50 -5.71
C ASN A 70 8.30 -17.93 -5.84
N GLU A 71 9.07 -17.98 -4.74
CA GLU A 71 10.40 -17.37 -4.67
C GLU A 71 11.43 -17.95 -5.66
N ILE A 72 11.21 -19.19 -6.13
CA ILE A 72 12.15 -19.88 -7.02
C ILE A 72 11.93 -19.48 -8.47
N ASP A 73 10.70 -19.61 -8.97
CA ASP A 73 10.42 -19.32 -10.38
C ASP A 73 9.97 -17.85 -10.59
N ASP A 74 9.44 -17.16 -9.58
CA ASP A 74 8.91 -15.79 -9.66
C ASP A 74 9.43 -14.92 -8.48
N PRO A 75 10.70 -14.48 -8.52
CA PRO A 75 11.33 -13.72 -7.44
C PRO A 75 10.51 -12.49 -7.00
N LEU A 76 9.91 -11.77 -7.95
CA LEU A 76 9.10 -10.56 -7.70
C LEU A 76 7.87 -10.82 -6.83
N SER A 77 7.43 -12.08 -6.69
CA SER A 77 6.33 -12.43 -5.80
C SER A 77 6.74 -12.54 -4.32
N ALA A 78 8.03 -12.74 -4.03
CA ALA A 78 8.58 -13.00 -2.69
C ALA A 78 8.94 -11.70 -1.94
N THR A 79 7.95 -10.82 -1.79
CA THR A 79 8.11 -9.49 -1.21
C THR A 79 7.83 -9.49 0.29
N LEU A 80 8.29 -8.48 1.04
CA LEU A 80 7.95 -8.26 2.46
C LEU A 80 6.43 -8.30 2.70
N PHE A 81 5.65 -7.91 1.69
CA PHE A 81 4.18 -7.97 1.73
C PHE A 81 3.64 -9.41 1.75
N SER A 82 4.26 -10.32 0.99
CA SER A 82 3.75 -11.67 0.72
C SER A 82 4.40 -12.77 1.54
N ILE A 83 5.68 -12.64 1.88
CA ILE A 83 6.42 -13.70 2.59
C ILE A 83 5.90 -13.93 4.01
N GLU A 84 6.17 -15.12 4.52
CA GLU A 84 5.52 -15.68 5.71
C GLU A 84 6.52 -16.16 6.77
N GLY A 85 6.06 -16.24 8.03
CA GLY A 85 6.80 -16.78 9.16
C GLY A 85 8.14 -16.08 9.46
N GLN A 86 9.13 -16.87 9.87
CA GLN A 86 10.45 -16.35 10.27
C GLN A 86 11.16 -15.55 9.17
N LYS A 87 11.00 -15.95 7.89
CA LYS A 87 11.52 -15.17 6.75
C LYS A 87 10.97 -13.74 6.76
N TRP A 88 9.67 -13.58 6.99
CA TRP A 88 9.06 -12.26 7.12
C TRP A 88 9.60 -11.49 8.33
N ARG A 89 9.69 -12.11 9.51
CA ARG A 89 10.19 -11.45 10.73
C ARG A 89 11.60 -10.91 10.52
N HIS A 90 12.50 -11.75 9.98
CA HIS A 90 13.87 -11.36 9.69
C HIS A 90 13.92 -10.23 8.66
N LEU A 91 13.17 -10.34 7.56
CA LEU A 91 13.17 -9.30 6.53
C LEU A 91 12.58 -7.97 7.03
N ARG A 92 11.49 -8.00 7.81
CA ARG A 92 10.90 -6.79 8.43
C ARG A 92 11.91 -6.12 9.34
N HIS A 93 12.63 -6.90 10.16
CA HIS A 93 13.68 -6.38 11.04
C HIS A 93 14.81 -5.71 10.23
N LYS A 94 15.31 -6.37 9.17
CA LYS A 94 16.37 -5.83 8.30
C LYS A 94 15.98 -4.49 7.63
N LEU A 95 14.73 -4.36 7.19
CA LEU A 95 14.28 -3.20 6.39
C LEU A 95 13.69 -2.05 7.22
N THR A 96 13.31 -2.28 8.48
CA THR A 96 12.75 -1.23 9.35
C THR A 96 13.66 0.00 9.48
N PRO A 97 15.00 -0.12 9.62
CA PRO A 97 15.89 1.04 9.72
C PRO A 97 15.85 1.99 8.51
N THR A 98 15.42 1.51 7.34
CA THR A 98 15.41 2.31 6.12
C THR A 98 14.31 3.38 6.10
N PHE A 99 13.25 3.22 6.91
CA PHE A 99 12.11 4.14 6.99
C PHE A 99 12.05 4.93 8.31
N THR A 100 13.20 5.11 8.97
CA THR A 100 13.29 5.94 10.18
C THR A 100 13.02 7.41 9.89
N SER A 101 12.57 8.18 10.89
CA SER A 101 12.32 9.62 10.75
C SER A 101 13.52 10.41 10.21
N GLY A 102 14.74 9.98 10.56
CA GLY A 102 15.97 10.58 10.03
C GLY A 102 16.17 10.32 8.54
N LYS A 103 15.93 9.09 8.07
CA LYS A 103 15.98 8.75 6.64
C LYS A 103 14.89 9.48 5.85
N MET A 104 13.68 9.57 6.40
CA MET A 104 12.58 10.32 5.78
C MET A 104 12.91 11.82 5.66
N LYS A 105 13.48 12.43 6.70
CA LYS A 105 13.95 13.83 6.66
C LYS A 105 15.04 14.03 5.59
N ASN A 106 15.95 13.08 5.42
CA ASN A 106 16.98 13.14 4.38
C ASN A 106 16.43 13.02 2.96
N MET A 107 15.30 12.32 2.77
CA MET A 107 14.63 12.18 1.46
C MET A 107 13.72 13.38 1.14
N PHE A 108 13.33 14.18 2.14
CA PHE A 108 12.39 15.29 1.98
C PHE A 108 12.80 16.32 0.89
N PRO A 109 14.08 16.73 0.74
CA PRO A 109 14.47 17.63 -0.34
C PRO A 109 14.17 17.10 -1.75
N ILE A 110 14.19 15.77 -1.94
CA ILE A 110 13.82 15.15 -3.23
C ILE A 110 12.32 15.37 -3.49
N VAL A 111 11.48 15.18 -2.47
CA VAL A 111 10.02 15.39 -2.57
C VAL A 111 9.70 16.84 -2.92
N VAL A 112 10.36 17.80 -2.27
CA VAL A 112 10.19 19.24 -2.56
C VAL A 112 10.59 19.55 -4.00
N LYS A 113 11.77 19.10 -4.45
CA LYS A 113 12.24 19.31 -5.82
C LYS A 113 11.27 18.78 -6.87
N VAL A 114 10.74 17.57 -6.69
CA VAL A 114 9.76 16.99 -7.61
C VAL A 114 8.42 17.75 -7.53
N GLY A 115 8.06 18.29 -6.36
CA GLY A 115 6.91 19.19 -6.18
C GLY A 115 7.04 20.48 -6.97
N GLU A 116 8.19 21.15 -6.94
CA GLU A 116 8.48 22.35 -7.73
C GLU A 116 8.43 22.07 -9.24
N GLU A 117 8.88 20.88 -9.68
CA GLU A 117 8.74 20.45 -11.08
C GLU A 117 7.27 20.26 -11.47
N MET A 118 6.45 19.71 -10.57
CA MET A 118 5.02 19.56 -10.78
C MET A 118 4.30 20.93 -10.85
N GLU A 119 4.69 21.88 -10.00
CA GLU A 119 4.17 23.27 -10.03
C GLU A 119 4.44 23.95 -11.38
N LYS A 120 5.64 23.78 -11.93
CA LYS A 120 5.99 24.30 -13.27
C LYS A 120 5.08 23.72 -14.34
N ILE A 121 4.81 22.42 -14.31
CA ILE A 121 3.90 21.75 -15.25
C ILE A 121 2.48 22.30 -15.13
N PHE A 122 1.98 22.51 -13.91
CA PHE A 122 0.67 23.14 -13.71
C PHE A 122 0.65 24.58 -14.23
N SER A 123 1.69 25.35 -13.97
CA SER A 123 1.83 26.73 -14.45
C SER A 123 1.80 26.79 -15.97
N GLU A 124 2.59 25.97 -16.66
CA GLU A 124 2.61 25.88 -18.12
C GLU A 124 1.25 25.51 -18.72
N LYS A 125 0.51 24.60 -18.07
CA LYS A 125 -0.81 24.16 -18.53
C LYS A 125 -1.92 25.19 -18.27
N THR A 126 -1.77 26.02 -17.25
CA THR A 126 -2.76 27.05 -16.87
C THR A 126 -2.51 28.41 -17.52
N THR A 127 -1.29 28.69 -18.02
CA THR A 127 -0.90 29.99 -18.60
C THR A 127 -1.53 30.25 -19.98
N THR A 128 -2.14 29.25 -20.63
CA THR A 128 -2.70 29.41 -21.98
C THR A 128 -3.98 30.25 -22.06
N GLY A 129 -4.55 30.68 -20.93
CA GLY A 129 -5.76 31.53 -20.88
C GLY A 129 -7.06 30.80 -21.22
N GLU A 130 -6.98 29.58 -21.75
CA GLU A 130 -8.10 28.66 -21.93
C GLU A 130 -8.12 27.64 -20.79
N GLY A 131 -9.30 27.39 -20.22
CA GLY A 131 -9.47 26.39 -19.17
C GLY A 131 -9.17 24.98 -19.71
N GLN A 132 -7.98 24.45 -19.45
CA GLN A 132 -7.61 23.10 -19.86
C GLN A 132 -8.14 22.07 -18.87
N VAL A 133 -8.79 21.02 -19.40
CA VAL A 133 -9.15 19.83 -18.61
C VAL A 133 -7.90 18.99 -18.43
N LEU A 134 -7.52 18.75 -17.17
CA LEU A 134 -6.33 17.97 -16.81
C LEU A 134 -6.73 16.58 -16.32
N GLU A 135 -6.05 15.55 -16.83
CA GLU A 135 -6.09 14.21 -16.23
C GLU A 135 -5.19 14.23 -14.99
N ILE A 136 -5.81 14.40 -13.82
CA ILE A 136 -5.10 14.51 -12.53
C ILE A 136 -4.53 13.17 -12.07
N VAL A 137 -5.22 12.05 -12.28
CA VAL A 137 -4.79 10.72 -11.82
C VAL A 137 -3.45 10.33 -12.45
N ASP A 138 -3.28 10.61 -13.72
CA ASP A 138 -2.06 10.38 -14.46
C ASP A 138 -0.94 11.34 -14.05
N LEU A 139 -1.25 12.61 -13.76
CA LEU A 139 -0.26 13.57 -13.26
C LEU A 139 0.27 13.16 -11.87
N VAL A 140 -0.61 12.80 -10.93
CA VAL A 140 -0.19 12.35 -9.59
C VAL A 140 0.49 10.98 -9.63
N ALA A 141 0.12 10.10 -10.56
CA ALA A 141 0.86 8.87 -10.84
C ALA A 141 2.30 9.20 -11.29
N ARG A 142 2.47 10.08 -12.27
CA ARG A 142 3.80 10.52 -12.72
C ARG A 142 4.63 11.17 -11.61
N TYR A 143 4.00 12.00 -10.77
CA TYR A 143 4.63 12.62 -9.61
C TYR A 143 5.16 11.58 -8.60
N THR A 144 4.31 10.65 -8.19
CA THR A 144 4.70 9.61 -7.22
C THR A 144 5.71 8.63 -7.79
N ALA A 145 5.64 8.31 -9.09
CA ALA A 145 6.64 7.52 -9.79
C ALA A 145 8.01 8.20 -9.77
N GLU A 146 8.06 9.51 -10.00
CA GLU A 146 9.30 10.29 -9.96
C GLU A 146 9.89 10.33 -8.55
N ILE A 147 9.06 10.53 -7.51
CA ILE A 147 9.50 10.48 -6.11
C ILE A 147 10.09 9.12 -5.78
N ILE A 148 9.36 8.03 -6.02
CA ILE A 148 9.85 6.71 -5.63
C ILE A 148 11.04 6.29 -6.51
N GLY A 149 11.09 6.70 -7.78
CA GLY A 149 12.25 6.51 -8.66
C GLY A 149 13.52 7.16 -8.08
N ASN A 150 13.42 8.41 -7.63
CA ASN A 150 14.56 9.13 -7.05
C ASN A 150 14.90 8.65 -5.63
N CYS A 151 13.91 8.54 -4.74
CA CYS A 151 14.11 8.17 -3.34
C CYS A 151 14.47 6.69 -3.15
N ALA A 152 13.90 5.80 -3.96
CA ALA A 152 14.19 4.38 -3.84
C ALA A 152 15.40 3.96 -4.67
N PHE A 153 15.48 4.39 -5.95
CA PHE A 153 16.48 3.88 -6.90
C PHE A 153 17.60 4.89 -7.24
N GLY A 154 17.50 6.12 -6.76
CA GLY A 154 18.43 7.19 -7.13
C GLY A 154 18.38 7.52 -8.62
N LYS A 155 17.27 7.23 -9.30
CA LYS A 155 17.09 7.48 -10.74
C LYS A 155 16.06 8.57 -10.97
N ASN A 156 16.42 9.53 -11.81
CA ASN A 156 15.45 10.41 -12.43
C ASN A 156 14.74 9.61 -13.53
N CYS A 157 13.44 9.45 -13.40
CA CYS A 157 12.62 8.66 -14.32
C CYS A 157 12.04 9.53 -15.45
N ASN A 158 12.21 10.86 -15.35
CA ASN A 158 11.64 11.87 -16.24
C ASN A 158 10.14 11.66 -16.47
N SER A 159 9.46 11.16 -15.44
CA SER A 159 8.07 10.69 -15.49
C SER A 159 7.09 11.85 -15.61
N LEU A 160 7.42 12.97 -14.98
CA LEU A 160 6.60 14.18 -14.99
C LEU A 160 6.49 14.78 -16.40
N GLN A 161 7.62 14.87 -17.11
CA GLN A 161 7.73 15.47 -18.43
C GLN A 161 7.36 14.49 -19.56
N ASN A 162 7.59 13.19 -19.38
CA ASN A 162 7.28 12.16 -20.37
C ASN A 162 6.12 11.24 -19.91
N PRO A 163 4.90 11.43 -20.42
CA PRO A 163 3.75 10.55 -20.14
C PRO A 163 4.00 9.06 -20.47
N ASN A 164 4.91 8.78 -21.40
CA ASN A 164 5.26 7.44 -21.85
C ASN A 164 6.57 6.95 -21.21
N ALA A 165 6.97 7.52 -20.07
CA ALA A 165 8.11 7.02 -19.33
C ALA A 165 7.91 5.53 -19.02
N GLU A 166 8.93 4.74 -19.38
CA GLU A 166 8.88 3.28 -19.28
C GLU A 166 8.61 2.83 -17.83
N PHE A 167 9.16 3.56 -16.85
CA PHE A 167 9.01 3.28 -15.43
C PHE A 167 7.54 3.36 -14.95
N VAL A 168 6.79 4.38 -15.39
CA VAL A 168 5.36 4.53 -15.08
C VAL A 168 4.54 3.45 -15.81
N THR A 169 4.85 3.23 -17.08
CA THR A 169 4.13 2.28 -17.92
C THR A 169 4.26 0.85 -17.39
N ILE A 170 5.48 0.41 -17.11
CA ILE A 170 5.76 -0.91 -16.52
C ILE A 170 5.20 -1.00 -15.09
N GLY A 171 5.25 0.09 -14.32
CA GLY A 171 4.62 0.17 -13.00
C GLY A 171 3.12 -0.11 -13.03
N LYS A 172 2.39 0.58 -13.91
CA LYS A 172 0.94 0.33 -14.11
C LYS A 172 0.69 -1.10 -14.56
N ARG A 173 1.46 -1.61 -15.53
CA ARG A 173 1.35 -3.00 -16.03
C ARG A 173 1.55 -4.03 -14.91
N ALA A 174 2.51 -3.81 -14.02
CA ALA A 174 2.77 -4.71 -12.88
C ALA A 174 1.58 -4.88 -11.93
N ILE A 175 0.66 -3.91 -11.90
CA ILE A 175 -0.52 -3.91 -11.02
C ILE A 175 -1.75 -4.47 -11.75
N ILE A 176 -1.96 -4.04 -13.00
CA ILE A 176 -3.21 -4.32 -13.74
C ILE A 176 -3.14 -5.61 -14.56
N GLU A 177 -1.97 -5.95 -15.11
CA GLU A 177 -1.85 -7.07 -16.04
C GLU A 177 -1.74 -8.40 -15.29
N ARG A 178 -2.44 -9.40 -15.81
CA ARG A 178 -2.37 -10.79 -15.32
C ARG A 178 -1.58 -11.61 -16.33
N ARG A 179 -0.52 -12.30 -15.90
CA ARG A 179 0.36 -13.10 -16.79
C ARG A 179 -0.40 -14.05 -17.73
N TYR A 180 -1.50 -14.65 -17.26
CA TYR A 180 -2.28 -15.63 -18.02
C TYR A 180 -3.70 -15.12 -18.38
N GLY A 181 -3.89 -13.80 -18.47
CA GLY A 181 -5.20 -13.20 -18.78
C GLY A 181 -6.32 -13.57 -17.77
N GLY A 182 -5.93 -13.98 -16.56
CA GLY A 182 -6.83 -14.45 -15.51
C GLY A 182 -7.27 -15.92 -15.61
N LEU A 183 -6.95 -16.64 -16.70
CA LEU A 183 -7.37 -18.04 -16.90
C LEU A 183 -6.82 -18.97 -15.81
N LEU A 184 -5.57 -18.77 -15.41
CA LEU A 184 -4.90 -19.61 -14.41
C LEU A 184 -5.00 -19.04 -12.98
N ASP A 185 -5.67 -17.92 -12.77
CA ASP A 185 -5.80 -17.32 -11.44
C ASP A 185 -6.52 -18.27 -10.47
N PHE A 186 -7.53 -19.02 -10.94
CA PHE A 186 -8.21 -20.01 -10.09
C PHE A 186 -7.24 -21.13 -9.65
N LEU A 187 -6.28 -21.52 -10.49
CA LEU A 187 -5.32 -22.57 -10.21
C LEU A 187 -4.26 -22.03 -9.24
N ILE A 188 -3.76 -20.82 -9.49
CA ILE A 188 -2.81 -20.14 -8.61
C ILE A 188 -3.45 -19.96 -7.23
N PHE A 189 -4.59 -19.26 -7.13
CA PHE A 189 -5.25 -18.94 -5.86
C PHE A 189 -5.93 -20.13 -5.17
N GLY A 190 -6.50 -21.07 -5.92
CA GLY A 190 -7.20 -22.24 -5.36
C GLY A 190 -6.29 -23.42 -5.04
N PHE A 191 -5.19 -23.60 -5.79
CA PHE A 191 -4.30 -24.75 -5.67
C PHE A 191 -2.81 -24.35 -5.67
N PRO A 192 -2.35 -23.53 -4.70
CA PRO A 192 -1.01 -22.95 -4.70
C PRO A 192 0.13 -23.98 -4.72
N LYS A 193 -0.06 -25.16 -4.11
CA LYS A 193 0.94 -26.24 -4.14
C LYS A 193 1.09 -26.85 -5.54
N LEU A 194 -0.01 -27.01 -6.28
CA LEU A 194 0.00 -27.51 -7.65
C LEU A 194 0.60 -26.47 -8.59
N SER A 195 0.21 -25.20 -8.44
CA SER A 195 0.75 -24.08 -9.23
C SER A 195 2.25 -23.93 -9.10
N ARG A 196 2.80 -24.11 -7.89
CA ARG A 196 4.26 -24.14 -7.66
C ARG A 196 4.93 -25.34 -8.35
N ARG A 197 4.32 -26.53 -8.31
CA ARG A 197 4.84 -27.70 -9.04
C ARG A 197 4.83 -27.50 -10.56
N LEU A 198 3.87 -26.74 -11.08
CA LEU A 198 3.76 -26.36 -12.48
C LEU A 198 4.61 -25.13 -12.85
N ARG A 199 5.39 -24.59 -11.90
CA ARG A 199 6.25 -23.41 -12.09
C ARG A 199 5.51 -22.19 -12.63
N LEU A 200 4.25 -22.02 -12.23
CA LEU A 200 3.46 -20.87 -12.64
C LEU A 200 3.98 -19.60 -11.94
N LYS A 201 4.00 -18.50 -12.69
CA LYS A 201 4.39 -17.17 -12.20
C LYS A 201 3.18 -16.24 -12.15
N LEU A 202 3.16 -15.33 -11.18
CA LEU A 202 2.17 -14.27 -11.05
C LEU A 202 2.51 -13.07 -11.94
N ASN A 203 3.77 -12.64 -11.91
CA ASN A 203 4.22 -11.43 -12.58
C ASN A 203 4.41 -11.64 -14.09
N VAL A 204 4.13 -10.61 -14.90
CA VAL A 204 4.36 -10.65 -16.35
C VAL A 204 5.87 -10.66 -16.64
N GLN A 205 6.30 -11.35 -17.71
CA GLN A 205 7.73 -11.52 -17.99
C GLN A 205 8.45 -10.18 -18.26
N ASP A 206 7.87 -9.31 -19.08
CA ASP A 206 8.46 -7.99 -19.37
C ASP A 206 8.70 -7.17 -18.09
N VAL A 207 7.79 -7.27 -17.12
CA VAL A 207 7.89 -6.60 -15.82
C VAL A 207 9.07 -7.18 -15.04
N GLU A 208 9.18 -8.52 -14.97
CA GLU A 208 10.28 -9.22 -14.32
C GLU A 208 11.65 -8.83 -14.92
N ASP A 209 11.74 -8.81 -16.26
CA ASP A 209 12.97 -8.50 -16.98
C ASP A 209 13.39 -7.04 -16.76
N PHE A 210 12.43 -6.10 -16.79
CA PHE A 210 12.68 -4.69 -16.56
C PHE A 210 13.25 -4.41 -15.17
N TYR A 211 12.59 -4.89 -14.11
CA TYR A 211 13.06 -4.67 -12.74
C TYR A 211 14.38 -5.40 -12.48
N THR A 212 14.56 -6.61 -13.03
CA THR A 212 15.83 -7.35 -12.93
C THR A 212 16.97 -6.54 -13.53
N SER A 213 16.76 -5.98 -14.72
CA SER A 213 17.77 -5.16 -15.40
C SER A 213 18.09 -3.89 -14.63
N ILE A 214 17.08 -3.14 -14.17
CA ILE A 214 17.28 -1.90 -13.42
C ILE A 214 18.03 -2.14 -12.11
N VAL A 215 17.61 -3.14 -11.33
CA VAL A 215 18.23 -3.45 -10.03
C VAL A 215 19.67 -3.89 -10.25
N ARG A 216 19.93 -4.81 -11.18
CA ARG A 216 21.28 -5.30 -11.50
C ARG A 216 22.19 -4.17 -11.96
N ASN A 217 21.77 -3.39 -12.95
CA ASN A 217 22.56 -2.28 -13.48
C ASN A 217 22.88 -1.23 -12.40
N THR A 218 21.95 -1.00 -11.47
CA THR A 218 22.14 -0.04 -10.37
C THR A 218 23.16 -0.55 -9.35
N ILE A 219 23.07 -1.83 -8.96
CA ILE A 219 24.04 -2.48 -8.06
C ILE A 219 25.43 -2.45 -8.71
N ASP A 220 25.55 -2.94 -9.94
CA ASP A 220 26.83 -3.05 -10.65
C ASP A 220 27.50 -1.67 -10.83
N TYR A 221 26.70 -0.66 -11.18
CA TYR A 221 27.19 0.71 -11.33
C TYR A 221 27.72 1.29 -10.00
N ARG A 222 26.97 1.12 -8.90
CA ARG A 222 27.36 1.69 -7.59
C ARG A 222 28.54 0.95 -6.97
N LEU A 223 28.61 -0.38 -7.09
CA LEU A 223 29.77 -1.15 -6.65
C LEU A 223 31.04 -0.77 -7.40
N ARG A 224 30.93 -0.45 -8.70
CA ARG A 224 32.08 -0.04 -9.52
C ARG A 224 32.54 1.39 -9.25
N THR A 225 31.61 2.30 -9.01
CA THR A 225 31.89 3.75 -8.87
C THR A 225 32.06 4.20 -7.42
N ASN A 226 31.64 3.38 -6.46
CA ASN A 226 31.55 3.72 -5.04
C ASN A 226 30.67 4.96 -4.77
N GLU A 227 29.70 5.24 -5.64
CA GLU A 227 28.72 6.33 -5.46
C GLU A 227 27.74 5.97 -4.33
N LYS A 228 27.60 6.87 -3.35
CA LYS A 228 26.60 6.79 -2.28
C LYS A 228 25.63 7.95 -2.40
N ARG A 229 24.33 7.65 -2.48
CA ARG A 229 23.25 8.64 -2.59
C ARG A 229 22.44 8.77 -1.30
N HIS A 230 22.75 7.94 -0.30
CA HIS A 230 22.05 7.79 0.96
C HIS A 230 20.57 7.43 0.81
N ASP A 231 20.24 6.69 -0.25
CA ASP A 231 18.89 6.29 -0.60
C ASP A 231 18.56 4.85 -0.14
N PHE A 232 17.39 4.35 -0.54
CA PHE A 232 16.95 2.99 -0.21
C PHE A 232 17.85 1.91 -0.85
N MET A 233 18.26 2.11 -2.11
CA MET A 233 19.15 1.18 -2.81
C MET A 233 20.52 1.04 -2.14
N ASP A 234 21.07 2.09 -1.54
CA ASP A 234 22.32 1.99 -0.76
C ASP A 234 22.17 1.01 0.40
N SER A 235 21.02 1.05 1.10
CA SER A 235 20.75 0.11 2.20
C SER A 235 20.65 -1.33 1.71
N LEU A 236 20.04 -1.55 0.53
CA LEU A 236 19.97 -2.88 -0.08
C LEU A 236 21.32 -3.37 -0.59
N ILE A 237 22.17 -2.49 -1.12
CA ILE A 237 23.53 -2.83 -1.56
C ILE A 237 24.41 -3.20 -0.37
N GLU A 238 24.32 -2.47 0.75
CA GLU A 238 25.04 -2.84 1.98
C GLU A 238 24.64 -4.24 2.47
N MET A 239 23.35 -4.59 2.38
CA MET A 239 22.89 -5.96 2.68
C MET A 239 23.36 -6.98 1.63
N TYR A 240 23.46 -6.59 0.36
CA TYR A 240 24.02 -7.45 -0.68
C TYR A 240 25.49 -7.79 -0.41
N GLU A 241 26.30 -6.79 -0.07
CA GLU A 241 27.73 -6.97 0.22
C GLU A 241 27.93 -7.89 1.44
N LYS A 242 27.10 -7.75 2.47
CA LYS A 242 27.11 -8.66 3.64
C LYS A 242 26.81 -10.11 3.25
N GLU A 243 25.82 -10.33 2.38
CA GLU A 243 25.51 -11.66 1.86
C GLU A 243 26.70 -12.25 1.08
N GLN A 244 27.33 -11.45 0.20
CA GLN A 244 28.51 -11.87 -0.56
C GLN A 244 29.72 -12.17 0.34
N ALA A 245 29.83 -11.49 1.48
CA ALA A 245 30.84 -11.74 2.51
C ALA A 245 30.52 -12.96 3.41
N GLY A 246 29.41 -13.65 3.18
CA GLY A 246 28.98 -14.84 3.94
C GLY A 246 28.17 -14.52 5.20
N ASN A 247 27.88 -13.25 5.51
CA ASN A 247 26.97 -12.87 6.58
C ASN A 247 25.51 -12.92 6.08
N THR A 248 24.95 -14.12 6.03
CA THR A 248 23.55 -14.36 5.64
C THR A 248 22.53 -13.88 6.67
N GLU A 249 22.95 -13.73 7.93
CA GLU A 249 22.08 -13.24 9.00
C GLU A 249 21.66 -11.80 8.76
N ASP A 250 22.59 -10.95 8.30
CA ASP A 250 22.33 -9.54 7.96
C ASP A 250 22.24 -9.27 6.45
N GLY A 251 22.56 -10.27 5.62
CA GLY A 251 22.63 -10.14 4.16
C GLY A 251 21.29 -10.31 3.45
N LEU A 252 21.23 -9.89 2.18
CA LEU A 252 20.13 -10.23 1.27
C LEU A 252 20.69 -10.73 -0.05
N SER A 253 20.12 -11.83 -0.56
CA SER A 253 20.42 -12.33 -1.90
C SER A 253 19.92 -11.36 -2.98
N PHE A 254 20.47 -11.47 -4.19
CA PHE A 254 20.04 -10.65 -5.33
C PHE A 254 18.52 -10.75 -5.57
N ASN A 255 17.94 -11.95 -5.47
CA ASN A 255 16.50 -12.17 -5.68
C ASN A 255 15.66 -11.50 -4.57
N GLU A 256 16.13 -11.49 -3.33
CA GLU A 256 15.45 -10.80 -2.23
C GLU A 256 15.49 -9.29 -2.42
N ILE A 257 16.65 -8.74 -2.82
CA ILE A 257 16.83 -7.32 -3.15
C ILE A 257 15.91 -6.92 -4.30
N LEU A 258 15.88 -7.71 -5.37
CA LEU A 258 15.03 -7.50 -6.53
C LEU A 258 13.54 -7.46 -6.13
N ALA A 259 13.10 -8.45 -5.34
CA ALA A 259 11.71 -8.50 -4.85
C ALA A 259 11.36 -7.30 -3.96
N GLN A 260 12.31 -6.85 -3.13
CA GLN A 260 12.09 -5.71 -2.23
C GLN A 260 12.06 -4.39 -3.00
N ALA A 261 13.02 -4.16 -3.87
CA ALA A 261 13.04 -2.98 -4.73
C ALA A 261 11.74 -2.87 -5.54
N PHE A 262 11.26 -3.98 -6.11
CA PHE A 262 9.99 -4.04 -6.81
C PHE A 262 8.78 -3.66 -5.93
N ILE A 263 8.63 -4.24 -4.73
CA ILE A 263 7.46 -3.93 -3.89
C ILE A 263 7.48 -2.50 -3.37
N PHE A 264 8.65 -1.95 -3.03
CA PHE A 264 8.73 -0.55 -2.58
C PHE A 264 8.38 0.42 -3.68
N PHE A 265 8.76 0.11 -4.92
CA PHE A 265 8.28 0.85 -6.08
C PHE A 265 6.75 0.80 -6.20
N VAL A 266 6.18 -0.39 -6.35
CA VAL A 266 4.74 -0.57 -6.63
C VAL A 266 3.89 0.00 -5.49
N ALA A 267 4.29 -0.25 -4.24
CA ALA A 267 3.56 0.22 -3.07
C ALA A 267 3.63 1.76 -2.94
N GLY A 268 4.80 2.36 -3.16
CA GLY A 268 4.99 3.82 -3.04
C GLY A 268 4.33 4.61 -4.18
N PHE A 269 4.29 4.03 -5.37
CA PHE A 269 3.71 4.63 -6.58
C PHE A 269 2.17 4.66 -6.54
N GLU A 270 1.53 3.49 -6.52
CA GLU A 270 0.09 3.38 -6.79
C GLU A 270 -0.76 3.89 -5.61
N THR A 271 -0.35 3.57 -4.38
CA THR A 271 -1.17 3.89 -3.20
C THR A 271 -1.20 5.40 -2.93
N SER A 272 -0.05 6.05 -3.06
CA SER A 272 0.10 7.50 -2.88
C SER A 272 -0.64 8.26 -3.98
N SER A 273 -0.48 7.85 -5.24
CA SER A 273 -1.13 8.53 -6.38
C SER A 273 -2.65 8.41 -6.32
N THR A 274 -3.17 7.23 -6.00
CA THR A 274 -4.61 7.01 -5.82
C THR A 274 -5.17 7.90 -4.70
N THR A 275 -4.46 7.99 -3.57
CA THR A 275 -4.86 8.84 -2.44
C THR A 275 -4.86 10.32 -2.83
N MET A 276 -3.80 10.80 -3.49
CA MET A 276 -3.73 12.18 -3.99
C MET A 276 -4.85 12.49 -4.99
N GLY A 277 -5.15 11.57 -5.91
CA GLY A 277 -6.22 11.72 -6.89
C GLY A 277 -7.59 11.89 -6.22
N PHE A 278 -7.90 11.07 -5.21
CA PHE A 278 -9.15 11.21 -4.45
C PHE A 278 -9.19 12.45 -3.56
N ALA A 279 -8.08 12.86 -2.96
CA ALA A 279 -8.02 14.09 -2.19
C ALA A 279 -8.33 15.31 -3.07
N LEU A 280 -7.69 15.40 -4.24
CA LEU A 280 -7.93 16.47 -5.21
C LEU A 280 -9.36 16.43 -5.76
N TYR A 281 -9.93 15.24 -5.95
CA TYR A 281 -11.34 15.09 -6.33
C TYR A 281 -12.29 15.66 -5.28
N GLU A 282 -12.11 15.33 -3.99
CA GLU A 282 -12.96 15.87 -2.92
C GLU A 282 -12.80 17.38 -2.76
N LEU A 283 -11.56 17.89 -2.85
CA LEU A 283 -11.29 19.33 -2.81
C LEU A 283 -11.87 20.09 -4.00
N ALA A 284 -12.05 19.43 -5.16
CA ALA A 284 -12.70 20.05 -6.31
C ALA A 284 -14.24 20.09 -6.19
N LEU A 285 -14.82 19.23 -5.34
CA LEU A 285 -16.26 19.18 -5.09
C LEU A 285 -16.71 20.13 -3.95
N ASP A 286 -15.79 20.49 -3.05
CA ASP A 286 -16.09 21.31 -1.87
C ASP A 286 -15.11 22.49 -1.75
N GLN A 287 -15.58 23.67 -2.18
CA GLN A 287 -14.77 24.89 -2.20
C GLN A 287 -14.44 25.40 -0.79
N ASP A 288 -15.33 25.20 0.18
CA ASP A 288 -15.12 25.68 1.55
C ASP A 288 -13.96 24.91 2.20
N ILE A 289 -13.94 23.58 2.05
CA ILE A 289 -12.82 22.74 2.50
C ILE A 289 -11.53 23.12 1.79
N GLN A 290 -11.59 23.35 0.47
CA GLN A 290 -10.42 23.75 -0.32
C GLN A 290 -9.85 25.10 0.14
N ASP A 291 -10.71 26.09 0.38
CA ASP A 291 -10.29 27.43 0.78
C ASP A 291 -9.73 27.43 2.21
N GLN A 292 -10.34 26.66 3.12
CA GLN A 292 -9.82 26.46 4.47
C GLN A 292 -8.44 25.80 4.45
N LEU A 293 -8.26 24.75 3.66
CA LEU A 293 -6.97 24.09 3.50
C LEU A 293 -5.92 25.04 2.91
N ARG A 294 -6.29 25.78 1.87
CA ARG A 294 -5.39 26.77 1.25
C ARG A 294 -4.98 27.86 2.25
N ALA A 295 -5.91 28.31 3.08
CA ALA A 295 -5.62 29.30 4.13
C ALA A 295 -4.63 28.77 5.17
N GLU A 296 -4.78 27.52 5.63
CA GLU A 296 -3.81 26.89 6.52
C GLU A 296 -2.43 26.80 5.87
N ILE A 297 -2.35 26.26 4.64
CA ILE A 297 -1.07 26.09 3.94
C ILE A 297 -0.36 27.44 3.80
N ASN A 298 -1.06 28.49 3.36
CA ASN A 298 -0.47 29.82 3.22
C ASN A 298 0.00 30.40 4.56
N ASN A 299 -0.77 30.20 5.63
CA ASN A 299 -0.40 30.67 6.97
C ASN A 299 0.85 29.95 7.48
N GLU A 300 0.91 28.62 7.39
CA GLU A 300 2.07 27.86 7.86
C GLU A 300 3.30 28.17 7.00
N MET A 301 3.17 28.21 5.67
CA MET A 301 4.28 28.58 4.78
C MET A 301 4.86 29.96 5.12
N SER A 302 4.04 30.94 5.48
CA SER A 302 4.51 32.28 5.86
C SER A 302 5.41 32.27 7.12
N LYS A 303 5.23 31.31 8.03
CA LYS A 303 6.08 31.13 9.22
C LYS A 303 7.42 30.47 8.90
N HIS A 304 7.50 29.77 7.76
CA HIS A 304 8.66 29.02 7.29
C HIS A 304 9.32 29.67 6.06
N ASN A 305 9.34 31.01 6.00
CA ASN A 305 9.94 31.80 4.91
C ASN A 305 9.38 31.49 3.50
N ASN A 306 8.14 31.00 3.41
CA ASN A 306 7.51 30.50 2.19
C ASN A 306 8.26 29.33 1.53
N GLU A 307 9.00 28.54 2.32
CA GLU A 307 9.67 27.33 1.86
C GLU A 307 9.01 26.09 2.46
N PHE A 308 8.94 25.01 1.69
CA PHE A 308 8.52 23.71 2.22
C PHE A 308 9.63 23.16 3.11
N THR A 309 9.39 23.11 4.42
CA THR A 309 10.28 22.49 5.41
C THR A 309 9.66 21.21 5.96
N TYR A 310 10.51 20.27 6.40
CA TYR A 310 10.04 19.00 6.97
C TYR A 310 9.22 19.22 8.25
N GLU A 311 9.61 20.23 9.03
CA GLU A 311 8.90 20.66 10.23
C GLU A 311 7.59 21.39 9.88
N GLY A 312 7.60 22.30 8.90
CA GLY A 312 6.40 23.06 8.51
C GLY A 312 5.27 22.18 7.99
N ILE A 313 5.57 21.12 7.23
CA ILE A 313 4.55 20.15 6.80
C ILE A 313 3.89 19.46 7.99
N LYS A 314 4.61 19.21 9.09
CA LYS A 314 4.05 18.57 10.30
C LYS A 314 3.15 19.50 11.11
N GLU A 315 3.23 20.81 10.87
CA GLU A 315 2.40 21.80 11.55
C GLU A 315 1.04 22.01 10.83
N MET A 316 0.90 21.52 9.59
CA MET A 316 -0.34 21.60 8.80
C MET A 316 -1.36 20.54 9.23
N LYS A 317 -2.07 20.80 10.33
CA LYS A 317 -3.01 19.85 10.95
C LYS A 317 -4.24 19.57 10.08
N TYR A 318 -4.80 20.58 9.44
CA TYR A 318 -5.98 20.42 8.58
C TYR A 318 -5.62 19.69 7.28
N LEU A 319 -4.42 19.91 6.73
CA LEU A 319 -3.87 19.07 5.65
C LEU A 319 -3.83 17.59 6.04
N GLU A 320 -3.30 17.28 7.23
CA GLU A 320 -3.29 15.90 7.74
C GLU A 320 -4.71 15.34 7.85
N GLN A 321 -5.67 16.11 8.38
CA GLN A 321 -7.08 15.73 8.46
C GLN A 321 -7.72 15.43 7.10
N VAL A 322 -7.43 16.25 6.08
CA VAL A 322 -7.90 16.04 4.70
C VAL A 322 -7.34 14.74 4.14
N VAL A 323 -6.05 14.45 4.36
CA VAL A 323 -5.43 13.19 3.94
C VAL A 323 -6.04 12.00 4.68
N MET A 324 -6.25 12.11 5.99
CA MET A 324 -6.83 11.05 6.81
C MET A 324 -8.28 10.72 6.42
N GLU A 325 -9.09 11.75 6.13
CA GLU A 325 -10.47 11.57 5.66
C GLU A 325 -10.51 11.01 4.25
N THR A 326 -9.58 11.38 3.39
CA THR A 326 -9.41 10.76 2.06
C THR A 326 -9.15 9.27 2.19
N LEU A 327 -8.21 8.88 3.06
CA LEU A 327 -7.86 7.49 3.31
C LEU A 327 -8.98 6.69 3.99
N ARG A 328 -9.86 7.34 4.77
CA ARG A 328 -11.07 6.71 5.31
C ARG A 328 -12.11 6.49 4.21
N LYS A 329 -12.39 7.51 3.40
CA LYS A 329 -13.44 7.45 2.36
C LYS A 329 -13.02 6.57 1.17
N TYR A 330 -11.73 6.54 0.85
CA TYR A 330 -11.14 5.84 -0.29
C TYR A 330 -9.91 5.01 0.11
N PRO A 331 -10.06 3.97 0.96
CA PRO A 331 -8.94 3.14 1.35
C PRO A 331 -8.44 2.33 0.15
N VAL A 332 -7.21 2.58 -0.32
CA VAL A 332 -6.60 1.86 -1.46
C VAL A 332 -6.56 0.36 -1.19
N LEU A 333 -6.15 -0.03 0.02
CA LEU A 333 -6.30 -1.40 0.53
C LEU A 333 -7.59 -1.52 1.35
N ALA A 334 -8.72 -1.58 0.65
CA ALA A 334 -10.07 -1.62 1.21
C ALA A 334 -10.43 -2.87 2.06
N HIS A 335 -9.52 -3.85 2.14
CA HIS A 335 -9.61 -4.96 3.09
C HIS A 335 -8.21 -5.49 3.42
N LEU A 336 -8.05 -6.02 4.62
CA LEU A 336 -6.81 -6.67 5.06
C LEU A 336 -7.03 -8.18 5.11
N THR A 337 -5.97 -8.97 4.91
CA THR A 337 -6.01 -10.42 5.05
C THR A 337 -5.02 -10.92 6.09
N ARG A 338 -5.42 -11.95 6.84
CA ARG A 338 -4.58 -12.80 7.67
C ARG A 338 -4.91 -14.27 7.39
N MET A 339 -4.07 -15.18 7.82
CA MET A 339 -4.29 -16.62 7.73
C MET A 339 -4.03 -17.27 9.08
N THR A 340 -5.03 -17.99 9.58
CA THR A 340 -4.96 -18.62 10.89
C THR A 340 -3.98 -19.81 10.87
N GLN A 341 -3.00 -19.83 11.77
CA GLN A 341 -1.94 -20.85 11.84
C GLN A 341 -2.29 -22.04 12.72
N THR A 342 -3.24 -21.87 13.63
CA THR A 342 -3.82 -22.91 14.48
C THR A 342 -5.33 -22.82 14.42
N ASP A 343 -6.06 -23.77 15.02
CA ASP A 343 -7.46 -23.51 15.31
C ASP A 343 -7.54 -22.38 16.34
N PHE A 344 -8.47 -21.44 16.13
CA PHE A 344 -8.66 -20.28 16.99
C PHE A 344 -10.13 -20.13 17.34
N SER A 345 -10.42 -19.92 18.63
CA SER A 345 -11.74 -19.51 19.09
C SER A 345 -11.63 -18.19 19.85
N PRO A 346 -12.45 -17.18 19.54
CA PRO A 346 -12.45 -15.95 20.31
C PRO A 346 -12.84 -16.24 21.76
N GLU A 347 -13.96 -16.91 22.03
CA GLU A 347 -14.49 -17.04 23.40
C GLU A 347 -15.38 -18.27 23.58
N ASP A 348 -16.13 -18.65 22.52
CA ASP A 348 -17.03 -19.80 22.51
C ASP A 348 -16.43 -20.95 21.66
N PRO A 349 -16.28 -22.17 22.19
CA PRO A 349 -15.82 -23.33 21.42
C PRO A 349 -16.63 -23.63 20.15
N LYS A 350 -17.84 -23.10 19.99
CA LYS A 350 -18.65 -23.22 18.76
C LYS A 350 -18.31 -22.17 17.69
N LYS A 351 -17.50 -21.17 18.00
CA LYS A 351 -17.13 -20.05 17.11
C LYS A 351 -15.67 -20.18 16.63
N ILE A 352 -15.33 -21.35 16.07
CA ILE A 352 -13.95 -21.68 15.65
C ILE A 352 -13.64 -21.13 14.26
N ILE A 353 -12.48 -20.51 14.14
CA ILE A 353 -11.77 -20.27 12.88
C ILE A 353 -10.71 -21.36 12.74
N ALA A 354 -10.93 -22.29 11.82
CA ALA A 354 -10.03 -23.44 11.64
C ALA A 354 -8.67 -23.00 11.07
N LYS A 355 -7.61 -23.75 11.40
CA LYS A 355 -6.29 -23.61 10.81
C LYS A 355 -6.34 -23.56 9.29
N GLY A 356 -5.59 -22.64 8.71
CA GLY A 356 -5.50 -22.41 7.26
C GLY A 356 -6.63 -21.56 6.69
N THR A 357 -7.59 -21.11 7.51
CA THR A 357 -8.66 -20.20 7.07
C THR A 357 -8.10 -18.81 6.84
N THR A 358 -8.42 -18.22 5.69
CA THR A 358 -8.15 -16.79 5.45
C THR A 358 -9.15 -15.94 6.22
N VAL A 359 -8.64 -15.04 7.04
CA VAL A 359 -9.42 -14.04 7.76
C VAL A 359 -9.35 -12.72 6.99
N VAL A 360 -10.51 -12.12 6.75
CA VAL A 360 -10.66 -10.84 6.04
C VAL A 360 -11.16 -9.79 7.03
N ILE A 361 -10.43 -8.68 7.12
CA ILE A 361 -10.86 -7.49 7.86
C ILE A 361 -11.41 -6.49 6.83
N PRO A 362 -12.73 -6.23 6.81
CA PRO A 362 -13.37 -5.39 5.80
C PRO A 362 -13.17 -3.90 6.10
N ALA A 363 -11.96 -3.37 5.88
CA ALA A 363 -11.62 -1.97 6.19
C ALA A 363 -12.63 -0.96 5.61
N LEU A 364 -13.03 -1.11 4.34
CA LEU A 364 -14.06 -0.25 3.73
C LEU A 364 -15.43 -0.35 4.43
N GLY A 365 -15.81 -1.55 4.89
CA GLY A 365 -17.05 -1.74 5.64
C GLY A 365 -17.05 -0.98 6.97
N ILE A 366 -15.92 -1.03 7.67
CA ILE A 366 -15.71 -0.35 8.95
C ILE A 366 -15.64 1.17 8.75
N HIS A 367 -14.92 1.62 7.72
CA HIS A 367 -14.76 3.04 7.38
C HIS A 367 -16.08 3.70 6.97
N TYR A 368 -17.04 2.91 6.48
CA TYR A 368 -18.39 3.35 6.13
C TYR A 368 -19.46 2.96 7.16
N ASP A 369 -19.08 2.53 8.36
CA ASP A 369 -20.04 2.26 9.42
C ASP A 369 -20.54 3.57 10.06
N PRO A 370 -21.83 3.93 9.96
CA PRO A 370 -22.36 5.14 10.56
C PRO A 370 -22.32 5.15 12.10
N GLU A 371 -22.17 3.99 12.75
CA GLU A 371 -21.98 3.91 14.22
C GLU A 371 -20.57 4.34 14.64
N ILE A 372 -19.60 4.32 13.71
CA ILE A 372 -18.20 4.72 13.94
C ILE A 372 -17.94 6.09 13.30
N TYR A 373 -18.43 6.29 12.07
CA TYR A 373 -18.27 7.50 11.28
C TYR A 373 -19.65 8.04 10.84
N PRO A 374 -20.32 8.88 11.66
CA PRO A 374 -21.65 9.40 11.35
C PRO A 374 -21.69 10.14 10.01
N GLU A 375 -22.69 9.90 9.15
CA GLU A 375 -22.73 10.39 7.76
C GLU A 375 -21.48 9.98 6.94
N PRO A 376 -21.18 8.67 6.82
CA PRO A 376 -19.90 8.17 6.32
C PRO A 376 -19.62 8.49 4.85
N GLU A 377 -20.63 8.85 4.07
CA GLU A 377 -20.52 9.21 2.66
C GLU A 377 -20.07 10.68 2.47
N LYS A 378 -20.21 11.52 3.51
CA LYS A 378 -19.73 12.92 3.48
C LYS A 378 -18.25 12.99 3.82
N PHE A 379 -17.51 13.78 3.05
CA PHE A 379 -16.12 14.11 3.31
C PHE A 379 -16.06 15.19 4.39
N LYS A 380 -15.58 14.82 5.59
CA LYS A 380 -15.47 15.73 6.74
C LYS A 380 -14.09 15.59 7.40
N PRO A 381 -13.11 16.43 7.06
CA PRO A 381 -11.78 16.41 7.68
C PRO A 381 -11.82 16.50 9.21
N GLU A 382 -12.79 17.21 9.78
CA GLU A 382 -12.96 17.43 11.23
C GLU A 382 -13.21 16.14 12.02
N ARG A 383 -13.45 15.00 11.35
CA ARG A 383 -13.45 13.68 12.00
C ARG A 383 -12.10 13.33 12.60
N PHE A 384 -11.01 13.96 12.16
CA PHE A 384 -9.65 13.64 12.54
C PHE A 384 -9.01 14.72 13.42
N THR A 385 -9.80 15.38 14.27
CA THR A 385 -9.24 16.13 15.41
C THR A 385 -8.62 15.18 16.43
N ASP A 386 -7.67 15.67 17.23
CA ASP A 386 -7.00 14.90 18.27
C ASP A 386 -8.02 14.21 19.22
N GLU A 387 -9.03 14.96 19.67
CA GLU A 387 -10.12 14.45 20.52
C GLU A 387 -10.99 13.38 19.83
N ALA A 388 -11.34 13.58 18.55
CA ALA A 388 -12.13 12.62 17.79
C ALA A 388 -11.35 11.33 17.49
N ILE A 389 -10.02 11.41 17.37
CA ILE A 389 -9.15 10.24 17.23
C ILE A 389 -9.06 9.48 18.55
N GLU A 390 -8.83 10.17 19.66
CA GLU A 390 -8.69 9.56 21.00
C GLU A 390 -9.95 8.81 21.45
N THR A 391 -11.12 9.38 21.17
CA THR A 391 -12.42 8.79 21.54
C THR A 391 -12.86 7.66 20.60
N ARG A 392 -12.25 7.53 19.42
CA ARG A 392 -12.65 6.52 18.43
C ARG A 392 -12.25 5.11 18.89
N PRO A 393 -13.11 4.10 18.70
CA PRO A 393 -12.73 2.73 18.99
C PRO A 393 -11.46 2.31 18.23
N SER A 394 -10.55 1.62 18.91
CA SER A 394 -9.29 1.15 18.31
C SER A 394 -9.55 0.24 17.10
N CYS A 395 -8.61 0.22 16.14
CA CYS A 395 -8.68 -0.61 14.92
C CYS A 395 -9.89 -0.32 14.02
N THR A 396 -10.37 0.93 13.99
CA THR A 396 -11.47 1.34 13.11
C THR A 396 -11.05 2.26 11.96
N TRP A 397 -9.91 2.94 12.08
CA TRP A 397 -9.22 3.57 10.95
C TRP A 397 -8.05 2.65 10.55
N LEU A 398 -8.13 2.08 9.34
CA LEU A 398 -7.29 0.96 8.90
C LEU A 398 -6.67 1.13 7.49
N PRO A 399 -6.42 2.35 6.96
CA PRO A 399 -5.84 2.48 5.62
C PRO A 399 -4.42 1.90 5.51
N PHE A 400 -3.67 1.89 6.62
CA PHE A 400 -2.32 1.32 6.71
C PHE A 400 -2.28 -0.04 7.44
N GLY A 401 -3.45 -0.59 7.77
CA GLY A 401 -3.57 -1.72 8.69
C GLY A 401 -3.11 -1.42 10.11
N GLU A 402 -3.06 -2.45 10.95
CA GLU A 402 -2.69 -2.35 12.37
C GLU A 402 -1.84 -3.54 12.82
N GLY A 403 -1.12 -3.34 13.91
CA GLY A 403 -0.25 -4.33 14.55
C GLY A 403 1.05 -4.62 13.76
N PRO A 404 1.75 -5.72 14.06
CA PRO A 404 3.11 -5.98 13.55
C PRO A 404 3.26 -6.07 12.02
N ARG A 405 2.15 -6.26 11.30
CA ARG A 405 2.06 -6.35 9.83
C ARG A 405 1.44 -5.09 9.21
N ASN A 406 1.41 -3.96 9.92
CA ASN A 406 1.03 -2.67 9.35
C ASN A 406 2.04 -2.22 8.29
N CYS A 407 1.66 -1.19 7.52
CA CYS A 407 2.56 -0.52 6.57
C CYS A 407 3.84 -0.09 7.31
#